data_AF-A0A1D2WIB7-F1
#
_entry.id   AF-A0A1D2WIB7-F1
#
_cell.length_a   1.000
_cell.length_b   1.000
_cell.length_c   1.000
_cell.angle_alpha   90.00
_cell.angle_beta   90.00
_cell.angle_gamma   90.00
#
_symmetry.space_group_name_H-M   'P 1'
#
loop_
_entity.id
_entity.type
_entity.pdbx_description
1 polymer ?
#
loop_
_entity_poly.entity_id
_entity_poly.type
_entity_poly.pdbx_seq_one_letter_code
_entity_poly.pdbx_strand_id
1 'polypeptide(L)'
;MDIIINTGTSIIQAFYEKKGSTLKDEYRQSTAVAFMDPRDMKKLSLKPRDKINVTSKWGSVTIYADKSHDAPHEGMIFIPRGPWANIVISPETYCCNIPTYKGVKAVIKKTDDEVLLVANLMHKTYNKYKYNTKTLGQKPVYKKIGE
;
A
#
# COMPACT_ATOMS: atom_id res chain seq x y z
N MET A 1 -2.68 17.39 0.24
CA MET A 1 -3.91 17.38 1.05
C MET A 1 -3.64 16.59 2.31
N ASP A 2 -3.92 17.17 3.46
CA ASP A 2 -3.79 16.50 4.76
C ASP A 2 -4.96 15.52 4.97
N ILE A 3 -4.62 14.33 5.44
CA ILE A 3 -5.55 13.21 5.61
C ILE A 3 -5.15 12.34 6.80
N ILE A 4 -6.10 11.53 7.25
CA ILE A 4 -5.90 10.49 8.25
C ILE A 4 -5.90 9.12 7.55
N ILE A 5 -4.83 8.35 7.76
CA ILE A 5 -4.68 6.99 7.27
C ILE A 5 -5.26 6.03 8.30
N ASN A 6 -6.20 5.21 7.83
CA ASN A 6 -6.64 4.00 8.51
C ASN A 6 -6.17 2.78 7.74
N THR A 7 -5.68 1.78 8.47
CA THR A 7 -5.32 0.49 7.89
C THR A 7 -6.20 -0.62 8.44
N GLY A 8 -6.37 -1.67 7.63
CA GLY A 8 -7.16 -2.83 8.00
C GLY A 8 -7.11 -3.94 6.96
N THR A 9 -7.80 -5.03 7.25
CA THR A 9 -7.86 -6.20 6.38
C THR A 9 -8.88 -5.99 5.28
N SER A 10 -8.53 -6.36 4.05
CA SER A 10 -9.48 -6.41 2.92
C SER A 10 -9.63 -7.86 2.46
N ILE A 11 -10.82 -8.22 1.97
CA ILE A 11 -11.12 -9.58 1.48
C ILE A 11 -10.15 -9.98 0.37
N ILE A 12 -9.93 -9.07 -0.59
CA ILE A 12 -9.06 -9.32 -1.76
C ILE A 12 -7.60 -9.45 -1.31
N GLN A 13 -7.17 -8.59 -0.39
CA GLN A 13 -5.83 -8.66 0.22
C GLN A 13 -5.60 -10.01 0.92
N ALA A 14 -6.54 -10.45 1.75
CA ALA A 14 -6.46 -11.72 2.46
C ALA A 14 -6.45 -12.93 1.51
N PHE A 15 -7.19 -12.87 0.41
CA PHE A 15 -7.20 -13.91 -0.62
C PHE A 15 -5.80 -14.10 -1.24
N TYR A 16 -5.13 -13.02 -1.64
CA TYR A 16 -3.80 -13.11 -2.25
C TYR A 16 -2.69 -13.50 -1.26
N GLU A 17 -2.83 -13.15 0.03
CA GLU A 17 -1.95 -13.67 1.09
C GLU A 17 -2.09 -15.19 1.22
N LYS A 18 -3.32 -15.71 1.26
CA LYS A 18 -3.57 -17.16 1.35
C LYS A 18 -3.18 -17.92 0.08
N LYS A 19 -3.26 -17.29 -1.09
CA LYS A 19 -2.79 -17.84 -2.38
C LYS A 19 -1.24 -17.93 -2.45
N GLY A 20 -0.51 -17.34 -1.50
CA GLY A 20 0.96 -17.27 -1.54
C GLY A 20 1.50 -16.36 -2.64
N SER A 21 0.68 -15.46 -3.18
CA SER A 21 1.03 -14.60 -4.32
C SER A 21 1.50 -13.20 -3.90
N THR A 22 2.04 -13.06 -2.69
CA THR A 22 2.44 -11.78 -2.07
C THR A 22 3.55 -11.04 -2.82
N LEU A 23 4.32 -11.72 -3.66
CA LEU A 23 5.36 -11.10 -4.48
C LEU A 23 4.89 -10.74 -5.89
N LYS A 24 3.69 -11.17 -6.29
CA LYS A 24 3.15 -10.98 -7.64
C LYS A 24 2.46 -9.63 -7.79
N ASP A 25 2.26 -9.25 -9.06
CA ASP A 25 1.60 -8.01 -9.42
C ASP A 25 0.14 -7.93 -8.92
N GLU A 26 -0.57 -9.06 -8.93
CA GLU A 26 -1.95 -9.16 -8.44
C GLU A 26 -2.09 -8.69 -6.97
N TYR A 27 -1.09 -8.99 -6.13
CA TYR A 27 -1.06 -8.52 -4.75
C TYR A 27 -0.82 -7.02 -4.67
N ARG A 28 0.08 -6.49 -5.51
CA ARG A 28 0.32 -5.05 -5.60
C ARG A 28 -0.95 -4.29 -5.99
N GLN A 29 -1.67 -4.76 -6.99
CA GLN A 29 -2.89 -4.10 -7.47
C GLN A 29 -4.02 -4.07 -6.42
N SER A 30 -4.02 -4.99 -5.47
CA SER A 30 -5.05 -5.11 -4.42
C SER A 30 -4.66 -4.47 -3.09
N THR A 31 -3.37 -4.42 -2.75
CA THR A 31 -2.90 -3.91 -1.45
C THR A 31 -2.18 -2.57 -1.52
N ALA A 32 -1.61 -2.21 -2.67
CA ALA A 32 -1.04 -0.89 -2.90
C ALA A 32 -2.13 0.09 -3.36
N VAL A 33 -3.23 0.19 -2.61
CA VAL A 33 -4.40 1.01 -2.94
C VAL A 33 -4.82 1.83 -1.73
N ALA A 34 -5.06 3.12 -1.91
CA ALA A 34 -5.77 3.99 -0.99
C ALA A 34 -7.22 4.16 -1.46
N PHE A 35 -8.15 3.66 -0.66
CA PHE A 35 -9.57 3.92 -0.84
C PHE A 35 -9.90 5.29 -0.27
N MET A 36 -10.35 6.19 -1.14
CA MET A 36 -10.59 7.60 -0.82
C MET A 36 -12.06 7.97 -0.99
N ASP A 37 -12.48 9.04 -0.30
CA ASP A 37 -13.79 9.63 -0.51
C ASP A 37 -13.90 10.21 -1.94
N PRO A 38 -15.03 10.03 -2.64
CA PRO A 38 -15.23 10.60 -3.98
C PRO A 38 -15.06 12.12 -4.04
N ARG A 39 -15.41 12.84 -2.97
CA ARG A 39 -15.28 14.30 -2.86
C ARG A 39 -13.81 14.69 -2.78
N ASP A 40 -13.00 13.95 -2.01
CA ASP A 40 -11.56 14.20 -1.91
C ASP A 40 -10.82 13.83 -3.19
N MET A 41 -11.23 12.75 -3.85
CA MET A 41 -10.74 12.44 -5.19
C MET A 41 -11.05 13.56 -6.18
N LYS A 42 -12.24 14.16 -6.11
CA LYS A 42 -12.62 15.30 -6.95
C LYS A 42 -11.79 16.54 -6.65
N LYS A 43 -11.55 16.87 -5.38
CA LYS A 43 -10.66 17.98 -4.95
C LYS A 43 -9.24 17.82 -5.51
N LEU A 44 -8.73 16.59 -5.54
CA LEU A 44 -7.40 16.25 -6.04
C LEU A 44 -7.35 15.96 -7.54
N SER A 45 -8.49 16.05 -8.26
CA SER A 45 -8.60 15.69 -9.68
C SER A 45 -8.02 14.30 -9.99
N LEU A 46 -8.35 13.33 -9.12
CA LEU A 46 -7.94 11.93 -9.23
C LEU A 46 -9.03 11.10 -9.91
N LYS A 47 -8.61 10.24 -10.85
CA LYS A 47 -9.43 9.17 -11.40
C LYS A 47 -9.17 7.87 -10.64
N PRO A 48 -10.09 6.90 -10.65
CA PRO A 48 -9.80 5.55 -10.16
C PRO A 48 -8.54 4.99 -10.84
N ARG A 49 -7.63 4.45 -10.04
CA ARG A 49 -6.32 3.90 -10.43
C ARG A 49 -5.29 4.95 -10.87
N ASP A 50 -5.54 6.23 -10.62
CA ASP A 50 -4.47 7.23 -10.58
C ASP A 50 -3.46 6.91 -9.47
N LYS A 51 -2.25 7.42 -9.62
CA LYS A 51 -1.14 7.18 -8.69
C LYS A 51 -1.01 8.37 -7.75
N ILE A 52 -0.84 8.07 -6.48
CA ILE A 52 -0.67 9.05 -5.42
C ILE A 52 0.56 8.73 -4.60
N ASN A 53 1.25 9.78 -4.17
CA ASN A 53 2.28 9.68 -3.16
C ASN A 53 1.67 10.02 -1.80
N VAL A 54 1.81 9.08 -0.87
CA VAL A 54 1.38 9.23 0.52
C VAL A 54 2.63 9.40 1.37
N THR A 55 2.73 10.56 2.03
CA THR A 55 3.87 10.88 2.90
C THR A 55 3.38 11.12 4.32
N SER A 56 3.95 10.40 5.27
CA SER A 56 3.76 10.62 6.71
C SER A 56 5.10 11.00 7.36
N LYS A 57 5.08 11.19 8.68
CA LYS A 57 6.32 11.44 9.46
C LYS A 57 7.35 10.32 9.32
N TRP A 58 6.91 9.08 9.08
CA TRP A 58 7.77 7.90 9.13
C TRP A 58 8.28 7.44 7.77
N GLY A 59 7.60 7.84 6.68
CA GLY A 59 8.02 7.44 5.34
C GLY A 59 7.11 7.98 4.25
N SER A 60 7.47 7.62 3.02
CA SER A 60 6.72 7.99 1.81
C SER A 60 6.58 6.79 0.90
N VAL A 61 5.38 6.60 0.34
CA VAL A 61 5.08 5.49 -0.55
C VAL A 61 4.14 5.92 -1.68
N THR A 62 4.40 5.42 -2.88
CA THR A 62 3.52 5.59 -4.03
C THR A 62 2.56 4.41 -4.13
N ILE A 63 1.25 4.69 -4.16
CA ILE A 63 0.17 3.70 -4.26
C ILE A 63 -0.93 4.20 -5.21
N TYR A 64 -1.84 3.31 -5.59
CA TYR A 64 -3.01 3.66 -6.40
C TYR A 64 -4.08 4.34 -5.54
N ALA A 65 -4.85 5.25 -6.11
CA ALA A 65 -6.07 5.78 -5.52
C ALA A 65 -7.28 5.06 -6.11
N ASP A 66 -8.24 4.66 -5.29
CA ASP A 66 -9.51 4.11 -5.75
C ASP A 66 -10.68 4.65 -4.91
N LYS A 67 -11.89 4.56 -5.48
CA LYS A 67 -13.09 5.02 -4.80
C LYS A 67 -13.42 4.08 -3.65
N SER A 68 -13.62 4.63 -2.45
CA SER A 68 -14.09 3.83 -1.32
C SER A 68 -15.56 3.47 -1.46
N HIS A 69 -15.92 2.25 -1.04
CA HIS A 69 -17.31 1.80 -0.96
C HIS A 69 -18.03 2.37 0.28
N ASP A 70 -17.28 2.71 1.33
CA ASP A 70 -17.80 3.16 2.63
C ASP A 70 -17.92 4.70 2.73
N ALA A 71 -17.98 5.38 1.59
CA ALA A 71 -18.18 6.83 1.55
C ALA A 71 -19.58 7.21 2.12
N PRO A 72 -19.73 8.37 2.80
CA PRO A 72 -18.78 9.48 2.84
C PRO A 72 -17.84 9.48 4.06
N HIS A 73 -16.55 9.80 3.84
CA HIS A 73 -15.50 9.90 4.88
C HIS A 73 -14.38 10.89 4.50
N GLU A 74 -14.75 12.13 4.19
CA GLU A 74 -13.80 13.19 3.84
C GLU A 74 -12.67 13.37 4.87
N GLY A 75 -11.45 13.57 4.38
CA GLY A 75 -10.24 13.71 5.19
C GLY A 75 -9.69 12.38 5.71
N MET A 76 -10.30 11.25 5.36
CA MET A 76 -9.82 9.92 5.72
C MET A 76 -9.54 9.07 4.48
N ILE A 77 -8.56 8.19 4.59
CA ILE A 77 -8.31 7.14 3.61
C ILE A 77 -8.18 5.80 4.29
N PHE A 78 -8.50 4.75 3.54
CA PHE A 78 -8.27 3.38 3.95
C PHE A 78 -7.20 2.73 3.07
N ILE A 79 -6.14 2.20 3.68
CA ILE A 79 -5.11 1.42 2.98
C ILE A 79 -5.13 -0.01 3.53
N PRO A 80 -5.31 -1.05 2.68
CA PRO A 80 -5.18 -2.43 3.13
C PRO A 80 -3.84 -2.69 3.79
N ARG A 81 -3.83 -3.49 4.86
CA ARG A 81 -2.60 -3.93 5.50
C ARG A 81 -1.67 -4.59 4.47
N GLY A 82 -0.39 -4.24 4.54
CA GLY A 82 0.58 -4.71 3.58
C GLY A 82 1.88 -3.93 3.67
N PRO A 83 2.87 -4.28 2.85
CA PRO A 83 4.20 -3.67 2.92
C PRO A 83 4.19 -2.19 2.54
N TRP A 84 3.29 -1.75 1.66
CA TRP A 84 3.14 -0.32 1.32
C TRP A 84 2.59 0.49 2.50
N ALA A 85 1.57 -0.01 3.19
CA ALA A 85 0.99 0.66 4.36
C ALA A 85 2.02 0.80 5.50
N ASN A 86 2.82 -0.26 5.72
CA ASN A 86 3.80 -0.30 6.82
C ASN A 86 4.90 0.78 6.74
N ILE A 87 5.13 1.36 5.56
CA ILE A 87 6.13 2.42 5.36
C ILE A 87 5.64 3.76 5.92
N VAL A 88 4.32 3.98 5.94
CA VAL A 88 3.73 5.27 6.29
C VAL A 88 3.04 5.28 7.65
N ILE A 89 2.88 4.13 8.32
CA ILE A 89 2.32 4.05 9.67
C ILE A 89 3.34 4.42 10.76
N SER A 90 2.84 4.66 11.96
CA SER A 90 3.69 4.88 13.13
C SER A 90 4.20 3.56 13.72
N PRO A 91 5.53 3.42 13.93
CA PRO A 91 6.10 2.31 14.70
C PRO A 91 5.92 2.49 16.22
N GLU A 92 5.40 3.63 16.68
CA GLU A 92 5.23 3.90 18.11
C GLU A 92 4.17 2.97 18.71
N THR A 93 4.54 2.31 19.82
CA THR A 93 3.73 1.27 20.47
C THR A 93 3.12 1.69 21.81
N TYR A 94 3.49 2.87 22.34
CA TYR A 94 3.04 3.39 23.63
C TYR A 94 3.14 2.35 24.78
N CYS A 95 4.22 1.57 24.80
CA CYS A 95 4.47 0.49 25.77
C CYS A 95 3.45 -0.68 25.74
N CYS A 96 2.61 -0.75 24.70
CA CYS A 96 1.62 -1.83 24.53
C CYS A 96 2.06 -2.92 23.55
N ASN A 97 3.30 -2.88 23.06
CA ASN A 97 3.86 -3.81 22.06
C ASN A 97 3.11 -3.88 20.71
N ILE A 98 2.15 -2.99 20.47
CA ILE A 98 1.35 -2.93 19.23
C ILE A 98 1.58 -1.55 18.58
N PRO A 99 2.14 -1.50 17.36
CA PRO A 99 2.30 -0.24 16.63
C PRO A 99 0.98 0.47 16.35
N THR A 100 1.05 1.78 16.13
CA THR A 100 -0.12 2.59 15.82
C THR A 100 -0.44 2.51 14.33
N TYR A 101 -1.29 1.53 13.98
CA TYR A 101 -1.70 1.22 12.61
C TYR A 101 -2.82 2.09 12.05
N LYS A 102 -3.59 2.79 12.91
CA LYS A 102 -4.78 3.57 12.53
C LYS A 102 -4.65 4.99 13.06
N GLY A 103 -5.35 5.93 12.43
CA GLY A 103 -5.35 7.33 12.86
C GLY A 103 -4.07 8.09 12.54
N VAL A 104 -3.29 7.62 11.55
CA VAL A 104 -1.98 8.20 11.23
C VAL A 104 -2.16 9.43 10.32
N LYS A 105 -1.68 10.59 10.74
CA LYS A 105 -1.69 11.80 9.90
C LYS A 105 -0.69 11.68 8.75
N ALA A 106 -1.14 12.03 7.55
CA ALA A 106 -0.32 12.02 6.35
C ALA A 106 -0.75 13.10 5.36
N VAL A 107 0.08 13.29 4.33
CA VAL A 107 -0.18 14.19 3.21
C VAL A 107 -0.21 13.37 1.93
N ILE A 108 -1.26 13.57 1.13
CA ILE A 108 -1.37 13.01 -0.22
C ILE A 108 -1.03 14.07 -1.27
N LYS A 109 -0.30 13.64 -2.30
CA LYS A 109 -0.08 14.36 -3.54
C LYS A 109 -0.29 13.43 -4.75
N LYS A 110 -0.82 13.97 -5.84
CA LYS A 110 -0.84 13.25 -7.13
C LYS A 110 0.60 13.09 -7.62
N THR A 111 0.94 11.93 -8.17
CA THR A 111 2.27 11.65 -8.72
C THR A 111 2.17 10.79 -9.98
N ASP A 112 3.18 10.89 -10.84
CA ASP A 112 3.37 10.01 -12.00
C ASP A 112 4.37 8.88 -11.72
N ASP A 113 4.92 8.80 -10.50
CA ASP A 113 5.83 7.73 -10.09
C ASP A 113 5.16 6.35 -10.18
N GLU A 114 5.96 5.31 -10.41
CA GLU A 114 5.46 3.94 -10.43
C GLU A 114 5.20 3.38 -9.04
N VAL A 115 4.12 2.60 -8.92
CA VAL A 115 3.84 1.80 -7.73
C VAL A 115 4.76 0.57 -7.77
N LEU A 116 5.75 0.54 -6.89
CA LEU A 116 6.77 -0.52 -6.86
C LEU A 116 6.18 -1.88 -6.44
N LEU A 117 6.71 -2.96 -7.01
CA LEU A 117 6.50 -4.34 -6.54
C LEU A 117 7.13 -4.54 -5.16
N VAL A 118 6.61 -5.51 -4.38
CA VAL A 118 7.07 -5.80 -3.01
C VAL A 118 8.59 -5.97 -2.93
N ALA A 119 9.18 -6.72 -3.84
CA ALA A 119 10.63 -6.94 -3.86
C ALA A 119 11.42 -5.61 -4.03
N ASN A 120 10.99 -4.77 -4.97
CA ASN A 120 11.63 -3.49 -5.24
C ASN A 120 11.40 -2.49 -4.11
N LEU A 121 10.20 -2.50 -3.53
CA LEU A 121 9.83 -1.69 -2.37
C LEU A 121 10.71 -2.03 -1.15
N MET A 122 10.89 -3.32 -0.88
CA MET A 122 11.71 -3.81 0.23
C MET A 122 13.20 -3.52 0.02
N HIS A 123 13.69 -3.60 -1.23
CA HIS A 123 15.04 -3.14 -1.56
C HIS A 123 15.21 -1.63 -1.31
N LYS A 124 14.30 -0.82 -1.86
CA LYS A 124 14.33 0.65 -1.72
C LYS A 124 14.28 1.11 -0.26
N THR A 125 13.45 0.46 0.56
CA THR A 125 13.17 0.93 1.93
C THR A 125 14.11 0.34 2.97
N TYR A 126 14.44 -0.95 2.87
CA TYR A 126 15.15 -1.68 3.92
C TYR A 126 16.46 -2.32 3.45
N ASN A 127 16.85 -2.13 2.18
CA ASN A 127 18.00 -2.78 1.55
C ASN A 127 18.03 -4.32 1.75
N LYS A 128 16.85 -4.95 1.92
CA LYS A 128 16.73 -6.35 2.35
C LYS A 128 17.01 -7.35 1.23
N TYR A 129 16.64 -7.01 0.00
CA TYR A 129 16.89 -7.83 -1.20
C TYR A 129 17.95 -7.13 -2.04
N LYS A 130 18.92 -7.84 -2.62
CA LYS A 130 19.85 -7.23 -3.60
C LYS A 130 19.10 -6.98 -4.92
N TYR A 131 19.22 -5.78 -5.48
CA TYR A 131 18.64 -5.47 -6.80
C TYR A 131 19.25 -6.41 -7.84
N ASN A 132 18.44 -7.29 -8.41
CA ASN A 132 18.82 -8.12 -9.55
C ASN A 132 17.78 -7.84 -10.63
N THR A 133 18.23 -7.59 -11.87
CA THR A 133 17.40 -7.12 -12.99
C THR A 133 16.20 -8.02 -13.32
N LYS A 134 16.20 -9.27 -12.85
CA LYS A 134 15.03 -10.16 -12.85
C LYS A 134 14.17 -9.90 -11.61
N THR A 135 13.14 -9.06 -11.77
CA THR A 135 12.13 -8.78 -10.73
C THR A 135 11.62 -10.08 -10.10
N LEU A 136 11.82 -10.26 -8.80
CA LEU A 136 11.44 -11.48 -8.07
C LEU A 136 9.95 -11.82 -8.20
N GLY A 137 9.09 -10.84 -8.50
CA GLY A 137 7.66 -11.04 -8.76
C GLY A 137 7.32 -11.81 -10.04
N GLN A 138 8.28 -11.98 -10.96
CA GLN A 138 8.12 -12.79 -12.18
C GLN A 138 8.48 -14.26 -11.97
N LYS A 139 9.07 -14.63 -10.81
CA LYS A 139 9.40 -16.03 -10.53
C LYS A 139 8.13 -16.79 -10.12
N PRO A 140 7.93 -18.02 -10.63
CA PRO A 140 6.81 -18.84 -10.19
C PRO A 140 6.94 -19.11 -8.68
N VAL A 141 5.83 -18.91 -7.95
CA VAL A 141 5.72 -19.12 -6.49
C VAL A 141 5.95 -20.59 -6.12
N TYR A 142 5.69 -21.50 -7.06
CA TYR A 142 5.84 -22.93 -6.89
C TYR A 142 6.58 -23.51 -8.11
N LYS A 143 7.74 -24.12 -7.89
CA LYS A 143 8.28 -25.13 -8.81
C LYS A 143 7.79 -26.47 -8.29
N LYS A 144 7.02 -27.20 -9.09
CA LYS A 144 6.73 -28.60 -8.80
C LYS A 144 8.09 -29.32 -8.77
N ILE A 145 8.46 -29.87 -7.61
CA ILE A 145 9.67 -30.68 -7.50
C ILE A 145 9.28 -32.06 -8.05
N GLY A 146 9.76 -32.38 -9.25
CA GLY A 146 9.56 -33.67 -9.91
C GLY A 146 8.54 -33.66 -11.04
N GLU A 147 9.05 -33.66 -12.27
CA GLU A 147 8.63 -34.57 -13.35
C GLU A 147 9.85 -35.41 -13.74
#